data_AF-A0A239IQW1-F1
#
_entry.id   AF-A0A239IQW1-F1
#
_cell.length_a   1.000
_cell.length_b   1.000
_cell.length_c   1.000
_cell.angle_alpha   90.00
_cell.angle_beta   90.00
_cell.angle_gamma   90.00
#
_symmetry.space_group_name_H-M   'P 1'
#
loop_
_entity.id
_entity.type
_entity.pdbx_description
1 polymer ?
#
loop_
_entity_poly.entity_id
_entity_poly.type
_entity_poly.pdbx_seq_one_letter_code
_entity_poly.pdbx_strand_id
1 'polypeptide(L)'
;MALRRCTRRSDIAVYLYRCPDHGTTETRCAMGAAPAAVECPACGTSAARVFTAPRLSFGSPVRRALVERTERTRDEPDVVSSPPPPPPGRGPGRRADVLRNPALSRLPRP
;
A
#
# COMPACT_ATOMS: atom_id res chain seq x y z
N MET A 1 27.74 -17.61 28.19
CA MET A 1 26.91 -16.43 27.87
C MET A 1 25.46 -16.82 28.08
N ALA A 2 24.81 -16.24 29.10
CA ALA A 2 23.53 -16.73 29.60
C ALA A 2 22.36 -16.31 28.70
N LEU A 3 21.64 -17.30 28.15
CA LEU A 3 20.30 -17.15 27.60
C LEU A 3 19.38 -16.64 28.71
N ARG A 4 19.24 -15.32 28.82
CA ARG A 4 18.28 -14.70 29.74
C ARG A 4 16.89 -15.03 29.23
N ARG A 5 16.27 -16.04 29.85
CA ARG A 5 14.88 -16.43 29.62
C ARG A 5 14.01 -15.20 29.89
N CYS A 6 13.42 -14.68 28.83
CA CYS A 6 12.52 -13.54 28.89
C CYS A 6 11.14 -14.03 29.39
N THR A 7 11.04 -14.28 30.70
CA THR A 7 9.78 -14.72 31.32
C THR A 7 9.25 -13.64 32.24
N ARG A 8 8.55 -12.66 31.65
CA ARG A 8 7.50 -11.90 32.36
C ARG A 8 6.23 -11.96 31.50
N ARG A 9 5.17 -12.55 32.07
CA ARG A 9 3.79 -12.61 31.54
C ARG A 9 3.40 -11.19 31.03
N SER A 10 2.89 -10.94 29.83
CA SER A 10 1.79 -11.64 29.16
C SER A 10 1.69 -11.42 27.64
N ASP A 11 2.70 -10.89 26.93
CA ASP A 11 2.56 -10.66 25.48
C ASP A 11 3.66 -11.34 24.67
N ILE A 12 3.42 -12.60 24.28
CA ILE A 12 4.35 -13.35 23.46
C ILE A 12 4.07 -13.09 21.98
N ALA A 13 5.10 -12.64 21.26
CA ALA A 13 5.07 -12.43 19.82
C ALA A 13 5.97 -13.46 19.12
N VAL A 14 5.64 -13.74 17.86
CA VAL A 14 6.46 -14.56 16.97
C VAL A 14 7.40 -13.66 16.18
N TYR A 15 8.68 -13.95 16.23
CA TYR A 15 9.73 -13.25 15.51
C TYR A 15 10.37 -14.18 14.49
N LEU A 16 10.58 -13.70 13.28
CA LEU A 16 11.25 -14.44 12.20
C LEU A 16 12.73 -14.08 12.15
N TYR A 17 13.55 -15.10 11.92
CA TYR A 17 15.00 -15.01 11.71
C TYR A 17 15.37 -15.76 10.44
N ARG A 18 16.46 -15.37 9.78
CA ARG A 18 16.92 -16.02 8.55
C ARG A 18 18.36 -16.49 8.69
N CYS A 19 18.53 -17.80 8.55
CA CYS A 19 19.81 -18.44 8.29
C CYS A 19 20.15 -18.31 6.81
N PRO A 20 21.42 -18.04 6.44
CA PRO A 20 21.83 -18.02 5.04
C PRO A 20 21.64 -19.36 4.32
N ASP A 21 21.82 -20.48 5.03
CA ASP A 21 21.83 -21.82 4.42
C ASP A 21 20.49 -22.56 4.53
N HIS A 22 19.77 -22.39 5.66
CA HIS A 22 18.56 -23.18 5.98
C HIS A 22 17.25 -22.39 5.89
N GLY A 23 17.32 -21.10 5.55
CA GLY A 23 16.13 -20.25 5.42
C GLY A 23 15.60 -19.70 6.74
N THR A 24 14.27 -19.54 6.83
CA THR A 24 13.63 -18.82 7.95
C THR A 24 13.29 -19.73 9.12
N THR A 25 13.50 -19.23 10.34
CA THR A 25 13.10 -19.87 11.60
C THR A 25 12.31 -18.90 12.47
N GLU A 26 11.43 -19.43 13.31
CA GLU A 26 10.58 -18.66 14.22
C GLU A 26 11.05 -18.78 15.67
N THR A 27 11.02 -17.67 16.41
CA THR A 27 11.27 -17.64 17.85
C THR A 27 10.18 -16.86 18.54
N ARG A 28 9.66 -17.41 19.65
CA ARG A 28 8.67 -16.75 20.50
C ARG A 28 9.36 -15.97 21.61
N CYS A 29 9.11 -14.67 21.69
CA CYS A 29 9.69 -13.79 22.71
C CYS A 29 8.63 -12.79 23.18
N ALA A 30 8.80 -12.27 24.40
CA ALA A 30 7.99 -11.14 24.84
C ALA A 30 8.15 -9.97 23.84
N MET A 31 7.07 -9.22 23.61
CA MET A 31 7.14 -8.03 22.77
C MET A 31 8.26 -7.10 23.24
N GLY A 32 9.16 -6.74 22.32
CA GLY A 32 10.30 -5.87 22.59
C GLY A 32 11.55 -6.56 23.16
N ALA A 33 11.49 -7.87 23.43
CA ALA A 33 12.60 -8.62 24.00
C ALA A 33 13.32 -9.57 23.01
N ALA A 34 12.94 -9.52 21.72
CA ALA A 34 13.57 -10.34 20.70
C ALA A 34 15.01 -9.89 20.40
N PRO A 35 16.01 -10.80 20.47
CA PRO A 35 17.39 -10.48 20.14
C PRO A 35 17.57 -10.12 18.66
N ALA A 36 18.71 -9.51 18.33
CA ALA A 36 19.06 -9.16 16.95
C ALA A 36 19.38 -10.40 16.08
N ALA A 37 19.86 -11.48 16.71
CA ALA A 37 20.16 -12.74 16.08
C ALA A 37 19.91 -13.92 17.04
N VAL A 38 19.68 -15.09 16.48
CA VAL A 38 19.57 -16.38 17.19
C VAL A 38 20.45 -17.43 16.50
N GLU A 39 20.75 -18.52 17.19
CA GLU A 39 21.41 -19.66 16.56
C GLU A 39 20.41 -20.42 15.68
N CYS A 40 20.85 -20.79 14.48
CA CYS A 40 20.05 -21.63 13.60
C CYS A 40 19.85 -23.02 14.23
N PRO A 41 18.62 -23.53 14.33
CA PRO A 41 18.37 -24.86 14.92
C PRO A 41 18.95 -26.02 14.09
N ALA A 42 19.30 -25.79 12.82
CA ALA A 42 19.86 -26.81 11.93
C ALA A 42 21.40 -26.85 11.94
N CYS A 43 22.07 -25.69 11.90
CA CYS A 43 23.54 -25.62 11.78
C CYS A 43 24.26 -24.84 12.89
N GLY A 44 23.54 -24.21 13.82
CA GLY A 44 24.12 -23.36 14.87
C GLY A 44 24.63 -21.99 14.40
N THR A 45 24.71 -21.74 13.09
CA THR A 45 25.14 -20.43 12.56
C THR A 45 24.19 -19.31 12.98
N SER A 46 24.74 -18.10 13.14
CA SER A 46 23.96 -16.90 13.46
C SER A 46 22.90 -16.60 12.38
N ALA A 47 21.64 -16.59 12.78
CA ALA A 47 20.49 -16.23 11.97
C ALA A 47 20.00 -14.83 12.38
N ALA A 48 20.03 -13.88 11.45
CA ALA A 48 19.64 -12.50 11.72
C ALA A 48 18.13 -12.32 11.76
N ARG A 49 17.63 -11.44 12.63
CA ARG A 49 16.21 -11.11 12.73
C ARG A 49 15.73 -10.47 11.43
N VAL A 50 14.63 -10.97 10.89
CA VAL A 50 13.97 -10.42 9.70
C VAL A 50 12.75 -9.61 10.13
N PHE A 51 12.70 -8.37 9.67
CA PHE A 51 11.50 -7.57 9.72
C PHE A 51 10.70 -7.89 8.47
N THR A 52 9.57 -8.57 8.65
CA THR A 52 8.61 -8.74 7.56
C THR A 52 7.88 -7.42 7.32
N ALA A 53 6.81 -7.45 6.55
CA ALA A 53 5.92 -6.34 6.30
C ALA A 53 4.70 -6.38 7.25
N PRO A 54 4.85 -6.33 8.59
CA PRO A 54 3.70 -6.40 9.47
C PRO A 54 2.82 -5.20 9.16
N ARG A 55 1.62 -5.50 8.68
CA ARG A 55 0.59 -4.52 8.35
C ARG A 55 0.80 -3.64 7.11
N LEU A 56 1.79 -3.89 6.24
CA LEU A 56 1.85 -3.16 4.95
C LEU A 56 0.62 -3.46 4.07
N SER A 57 0.03 -4.65 4.20
CA SER A 57 -1.19 -5.03 3.48
C SER A 57 -2.47 -4.36 4.01
N PHE A 58 -2.48 -3.85 5.25
CA PHE A 58 -3.65 -3.19 5.87
C PHE A 58 -3.77 -1.69 5.55
N GLY A 59 -3.03 -1.19 4.56
CA GLY A 59 -3.20 0.18 4.07
C GLY A 59 -4.64 0.43 3.55
N SER A 60 -5.06 1.70 3.54
CA SER A 60 -6.39 2.08 3.03
C SER A 60 -6.60 1.56 1.59
N PRO A 61 -7.65 0.76 1.33
CA PRO A 61 -7.90 0.23 -0.01
C PRO A 61 -8.17 1.36 -1.01
N VAL A 62 -8.77 2.47 -0.55
CA VAL A 62 -8.99 3.68 -1.37
C VAL A 62 -7.66 4.30 -1.79
N ARG A 63 -6.70 4.44 -0.87
CA ARG A 63 -5.36 4.97 -1.21
C ARG A 63 -4.64 4.05 -2.19
N ARG A 64 -4.72 2.73 -2.00
CA ARG A 64 -4.13 1.76 -2.94
C ARG A 64 -4.78 1.89 -4.33
N ALA A 65 -6.11 1.93 -4.40
CA ALA A 65 -6.84 2.06 -5.66
C ALA A 65 -6.49 3.37 -6.41
N LEU A 66 -6.23 4.47 -5.70
CA LEU A 66 -5.80 5.72 -6.31
C LEU A 66 -4.41 5.62 -6.95
N VAL A 67 -3.46 4.95 -6.30
CA VAL A 67 -2.10 4.71 -6.85
C VAL A 67 -2.21 3.85 -8.10
N GLU A 68 -2.88 2.70 -8.00
CA GLU A 68 -3.10 1.77 -9.12
C GLU A 68 -3.76 2.45 -10.33
N ARG A 69 -4.80 3.28 -10.09
CA ARG A 69 -5.45 4.03 -11.16
C ARG A 69 -4.47 4.98 -11.83
N THR A 70 -3.60 5.65 -11.07
CA THR A 70 -2.63 6.60 -11.62
C THR A 70 -1.56 5.88 -12.44
N GLU A 71 -1.05 4.75 -11.96
CA GLU A 71 -0.08 3.93 -12.69
C GLU A 71 -0.65 3.40 -14.01
N ARG A 72 -1.89 2.90 -14.00
CA ARG A 72 -2.57 2.40 -15.20
C ARG A 72 -2.66 3.44 -16.31
N THR A 73 -2.87 4.72 -15.99
CA THR A 73 -3.02 5.76 -17.03
C THR A 73 -1.78 5.96 -17.91
N ARG A 74 -0.62 5.44 -17.51
CA ARG A 74 0.58 5.46 -18.36
C ARG A 74 0.40 4.64 -19.63
N ASP A 75 -0.15 3.44 -19.50
CA ASP A 75 -0.21 2.46 -20.59
C ASP A 75 -1.65 2.24 -21.10
N GLU A 76 -2.65 2.45 -20.24
CA GLU A 76 -4.08 2.25 -20.52
C GLU A 76 -4.92 3.45 -20.00
N PRO A 77 -4.84 4.61 -20.66
CA PRO A 77 -5.67 5.76 -20.27
C PRO A 77 -7.14 5.53 -20.59
N ASP A 78 -8.03 5.86 -19.64
CA ASP A 78 -9.47 5.90 -19.88
C ASP A 78 -9.81 7.02 -20.89
N VAL A 79 -10.09 6.65 -22.14
CA VAL A 79 -10.51 7.59 -23.18
C VAL A 79 -12.00 7.87 -23.03
N VAL A 80 -12.35 9.12 -22.70
CA VAL A 80 -13.75 9.56 -22.62
C VAL A 80 -14.24 10.02 -24.00
N SER A 81 -15.37 9.47 -24.45
CA SER A 81 -16.03 9.85 -25.71
C SER A 81 -16.84 11.14 -25.62
N SER A 82 -17.13 11.61 -24.40
CA SER A 82 -17.84 12.85 -24.14
C SER A 82 -17.46 13.43 -22.77
N PRO A 83 -17.58 14.77 -22.57
CA PRO A 83 -17.33 15.38 -21.28
C PRO A 83 -18.27 14.81 -20.20
N PRO A 84 -17.79 14.61 -18.95
CA PRO A 84 -18.64 14.11 -17.87
C PRO A 84 -19.81 15.07 -17.61
N PRO A 85 -20.96 14.54 -17.15
CA PRO A 85 -22.09 15.38 -16.77
C PRO A 85 -21.68 16.35 -15.64
N PRO A 86 -22.28 17.56 -15.59
CA PRO A 86 -21.98 18.51 -14.54
C PRO A 86 -22.33 17.94 -13.16
N PRO A 87 -21.60 18.34 -12.10
CA PRO A 87 -21.88 17.89 -10.75
C PRO A 87 -23.29 18.32 -10.30
N PRO A 88 -23.95 17.55 -9.43
CA PRO A 88 -25.27 17.88 -8.92
C PRO A 88 -25.26 19.25 -8.22
N GLY A 89 -26.26 20.08 -8.50
CA GLY A 89 -26.36 21.45 -7.99
C GLY A 89 -25.82 22.54 -8.92
N ARG A 90 -25.15 22.18 -10.02
CA ARG A 90 -24.77 23.15 -11.07
C ARG A 90 -25.88 23.17 -12.14
N GLY A 91 -26.73 24.19 -12.09
CA GLY A 91 -27.84 24.36 -13.04
C GLY A 91 -27.39 24.48 -14.50
N PRO A 92 -28.32 24.40 -15.49
CA PRO A 92 -28.02 24.33 -16.92
C PRO A 92 -27.40 25.58 -17.55
N GLY A 93 -27.04 26.59 -16.74
CA GLY A 93 -26.64 27.94 -17.18
C GLY A 93 -25.49 27.98 -18.18
N ARG A 94 -24.52 27.06 -18.11
CA ARG A 94 -23.34 27.09 -19.01
C ARG A 94 -23.67 26.69 -20.46
N ARG A 95 -24.67 25.82 -20.68
CA ARG A 95 -25.10 25.45 -22.05
C ARG A 95 -25.96 26.56 -22.68
N ALA A 96 -26.79 27.21 -21.88
CA ALA A 96 -27.61 28.33 -22.32
C ALA A 96 -26.77 29.55 -22.73
N ASP A 97 -25.66 29.82 -22.03
CA ASP A 97 -24.72 30.91 -22.37
C ASP A 97 -23.97 30.66 -23.68
N VAL A 98 -23.50 29.41 -23.88
CA VAL A 98 -22.81 29.03 -25.12
C VAL A 98 -23.73 29.14 -26.33
N LEU A 99 -25.02 28.78 -26.20
CA LEU A 99 -25.97 28.90 -27.30
C LEU A 99 -26.34 30.35 -27.67
N ARG A 100 -26.06 31.33 -26.79
CA ARG A 100 -26.43 32.74 -26.99
C ARG A 100 -25.27 33.63 -27.43
N ASN A 101 -24.04 33.12 -27.51
CA ASN A 101 -22.89 33.92 -27.91
C ASN A 101 -22.79 34.03 -29.45
N PRO A 102 -23.05 35.22 -30.04
CA PRO A 102 -23.04 35.38 -31.49
C PRO A 102 -21.65 35.17 -32.11
N ALA A 103 -20.56 35.31 -31.35
CA ALA A 103 -19.20 35.05 -31.84
C ALA A 103 -18.98 33.57 -32.23
N LEU A 104 -19.78 32.65 -31.67
CA LEU A 104 -19.67 31.21 -31.96
C LEU A 104 -20.36 30.81 -33.27
N SER A 105 -21.18 31.68 -33.88
CA SER A 105 -21.85 31.41 -35.16
C SER A 105 -20.89 31.26 -36.35
N ARG A 106 -19.67 31.80 -36.21
CA ARG A 106 -18.63 31.80 -37.24
C ARG A 106 -17.63 30.65 -37.12
N LEU A 107 -17.74 29.83 -36.07
CA LEU A 107 -16.84 28.69 -35.88
C LEU A 107 -17.29 27.50 -36.74
N PRO A 108 -16.34 26.67 -37.24
CA PRO A 108 -16.68 25.40 -37.88
C PRO A 108 -17.50 24.53 -36.92
N ARG A 109 -18.64 24.03 -37.39
CA ARG A 109 -19.44 23.09 -36.59
C ARG A 109 -18.76 21.72 -36.61
N PRO A 110 -18.53 21.09 -35.45
CA PRO A 110 -18.04 19.72 -35.37
C PRO A 110 -19.07 18.72 -35.90
#